data_AF-A0A5B0RBK4-F1
#
_entry.id   AF-A0A5B0RBK4-F1
#
_cell.length_a   1.000
_cell.length_b   1.000
_cell.length_c   1.000
_cell.angle_alpha   90.00
_cell.angle_beta   90.00
_cell.angle_gamma   90.00
#
_symmetry.space_group_name_H-M   'P 1'
#
loop_
_entity.id
_entity.type
_entity.pdbx_description
1 polymer ?
#
loop_
_entity_poly.entity_id
_entity_poly.type
_entity_poly.pdbx_seq_one_letter_code
_entity_poly.pdbx_strand_id
1 'polypeptide(L)'
;MSIGARSQSAKTYLEKHFEKFLDCGLDELIKHGLHALRDTLQQDKELTTLNTSLGIVGPDHKFEIIEGDALAPYLAQMDPKDDGTAQPAPMETDP
;
A
#
# COMPACT_ATOMS: atom_id res chain seq x y z
N MET A 1 0.08 6.54 7.90
CA MET A 1 -1.35 6.87 8.11
C MET A 1 -2.12 6.44 6.87
N SER A 2 -3.40 6.08 6.98
CA SER A 2 -4.28 5.76 5.84
C SER A 2 -5.65 6.40 6.04
N ILE A 3 -6.27 6.84 4.94
CA ILE A 3 -7.55 7.57 4.92
C ILE A 3 -8.39 7.04 3.75
N GLY A 4 -9.72 7.03 3.89
CA GLY A 4 -10.65 6.61 2.86
C GLY A 4 -11.37 5.30 3.18
N ALA A 5 -12.04 4.73 2.18
CA ALA A 5 -12.79 3.50 2.35
C ALA A 5 -11.85 2.35 2.77
N ARG A 6 -12.23 1.63 3.84
CA ARG A 6 -11.48 0.48 4.38
C ARG A 6 -10.03 0.80 4.74
N SER A 7 -9.76 2.05 5.11
CA SER A 7 -8.43 2.50 5.54
C SER A 7 -7.92 1.78 6.79
N GLN A 8 -8.81 1.17 7.58
CA GLN A 8 -8.45 0.42 8.77
C GLN A 8 -7.53 -0.76 8.45
N SER A 9 -7.74 -1.49 7.35
CA SER A 9 -6.87 -2.59 6.93
C SER A 9 -5.45 -2.10 6.65
N ALA A 10 -5.33 -1.01 5.88
CA ALA A 10 -4.04 -0.36 5.62
C ALA A 10 -3.39 0.15 6.91
N LYS A 11 -4.18 0.75 7.82
CA LYS A 11 -3.68 1.25 9.11
C LYS A 11 -3.09 0.11 9.94
N THR A 12 -3.77 -1.03 10.03
CA THR A 12 -3.25 -2.21 10.73
C THR A 12 -1.96 -2.75 10.12
N TYR A 13 -1.82 -2.76 8.78
CA TYR A 13 -0.54 -3.09 8.15
C TYR A 13 0.56 -2.11 8.58
N LEU A 14 0.30 -0.81 8.48
CA LEU A 14 1.28 0.21 8.83
C LEU A 14 1.69 0.13 10.31
N GLU A 15 0.75 -0.10 11.23
CA GLU A 15 1.03 -0.27 12.67
C GLU A 15 1.88 -1.51 13.00
N LYS A 16 1.84 -2.55 12.17
CA LYS A 16 2.70 -3.74 12.35
C LYS A 16 4.12 -3.54 11.82
N HIS A 17 4.30 -2.66 10.85
CA HIS A 17 5.55 -2.52 10.10
C HIS A 17 6.28 -1.19 10.32
N PHE A 18 5.68 -0.21 11.04
CA PHE A 18 6.23 1.15 11.15
C PHE A 18 7.65 1.22 11.71
N GLU A 19 8.03 0.31 12.61
CA GLU A 19 9.39 0.29 13.19
C GLU A 19 10.46 0.01 12.14
N LYS A 20 10.12 -0.71 11.06
CA LYS A 20 11.04 -1.04 9.97
C LYS A 20 11.24 0.13 8.99
N PHE A 21 10.31 1.08 8.94
CA PHE A 21 10.32 2.13 7.91
C PHE A 21 11.52 3.07 8.01
N LEU A 22 12.12 3.20 9.20
CA LEU A 22 13.31 4.03 9.39
C LEU A 22 14.56 3.43 8.74
N ASP A 23 14.63 2.10 8.66
CA ASP A 23 15.76 1.37 8.07
C ASP A 23 15.52 1.01 6.60
N CYS A 24 14.29 1.19 6.10
CA CYS A 24 13.92 0.86 4.73
C CYS A 24 14.53 1.81 3.70
N GLY A 25 14.97 1.23 2.58
CA GLY A 25 15.26 1.99 1.36
C GLY A 25 13.98 2.48 0.65
N LEU A 26 14.14 3.30 -0.39
CA LEU A 26 13.03 3.83 -1.18
C LEU A 26 12.12 2.71 -1.74
N ASP A 27 12.71 1.69 -2.36
CA ASP A 27 11.95 0.59 -2.99
C ASP A 27 11.18 -0.24 -1.94
N GLU A 28 11.76 -0.46 -0.77
CA GLU A 28 11.09 -1.17 0.34
C GLU A 28 9.94 -0.37 0.92
N LEU A 29 10.11 0.96 1.05
CA LEU A 29 9.06 1.84 1.53
C LEU A 29 7.87 1.88 0.54
N ILE A 30 8.16 1.90 -0.77
CA ILE A 30 7.14 1.80 -1.82
C ILE A 30 6.38 0.48 -1.69
N LYS A 31 7.08 -0.65 -1.52
CA LYS A 31 6.44 -1.95 -1.30
C LYS A 31 5.51 -1.94 -0.10
N HIS A 32 5.94 -1.42 1.05
CA HIS A 32 5.08 -1.31 2.22
C HIS A 32 3.82 -0.48 1.96
N GLY A 33 3.94 0.63 1.22
CA GLY A 33 2.80 1.43 0.80
C GLY A 33 1.83 0.67 -0.10
N LEU A 34 2.34 -0.04 -1.11
CA LEU A 34 1.52 -0.83 -2.03
C LEU A 34 0.86 -2.04 -1.34
N HIS A 35 1.54 -2.71 -0.42
CA HIS A 35 0.97 -3.79 0.38
C HIS A 35 -0.17 -3.28 1.28
N ALA A 36 0.06 -2.17 1.99
CA ALA A 36 -0.98 -1.55 2.80
C ALA A 36 -2.21 -1.17 1.96
N LEU A 37 -1.99 -0.63 0.75
CA LEU A 37 -3.06 -0.25 -0.16
C LEU A 37 -3.81 -1.49 -0.70
N ARG A 38 -3.11 -2.56 -1.06
CA ARG A 38 -3.70 -3.82 -1.53
C ARG A 38 -4.65 -4.43 -0.50
N ASP A 39 -4.35 -4.31 0.78
CA ASP A 39 -5.19 -4.83 1.86
C ASP A 39 -6.51 -4.07 2.04
N THR A 40 -6.67 -2.92 1.37
CA THR A 40 -7.95 -2.18 1.31
C THR A 40 -8.88 -2.68 0.20
N LEU A 41 -8.34 -3.43 -0.77
CA LEU A 41 -9.10 -3.93 -1.93
C LEU A 41 -10.05 -5.09 -1.54
N GLN A 42 -11.07 -5.30 -2.39
CA GLN A 42 -11.91 -6.51 -2.30
C GLN A 42 -11.07 -7.74 -2.66
N GLN A 43 -11.50 -8.94 -2.23
CA GLN A 43 -10.77 -10.18 -2.50
C GLN A 43 -10.50 -10.41 -3.99
N ASP A 44 -11.42 -9.99 -4.88
CA ASP A 44 -11.31 -10.17 -6.33
C ASP A 44 -10.69 -8.96 -7.07
N LYS A 45 -10.09 -8.01 -6.34
CA LYS A 45 -9.48 -6.81 -6.93
C LYS A 45 -7.99 -6.75 -6.65
N GLU A 46 -7.25 -6.31 -7.67
CA GLU A 46 -5.80 -6.13 -7.62
C GLU A 46 -5.41 -4.68 -7.94
N LEU A 47 -4.20 -4.31 -7.53
CA LEU A 47 -3.60 -3.04 -7.93
C LEU A 47 -3.12 -3.17 -9.38
N THR A 48 -3.46 -2.16 -10.17
CA THR A 48 -3.12 -2.06 -11.58
C THR A 48 -2.65 -0.63 -11.88
N THR A 49 -2.01 -0.44 -13.02
CA THR A 49 -1.55 0.87 -13.50
C THR A 49 -2.70 1.87 -13.76
N LEU A 50 -3.95 1.39 -13.78
CA LEU A 50 -5.16 2.19 -14.03
C LEU A 50 -5.89 2.60 -12.76
N ASN A 51 -5.62 1.95 -11.62
CA ASN A 51 -6.33 2.18 -10.36
C ASN A 51 -5.43 2.61 -9.21
N THR A 52 -4.16 2.86 -9.50
CA THR A 52 -3.13 3.20 -8.52
C THR A 52 -2.25 4.33 -9.05
N SER A 53 -1.97 5.29 -8.18
CA SER A 53 -1.02 6.38 -8.43
C SER A 53 -0.04 6.43 -7.25
N LEU A 54 1.24 6.64 -7.53
CA LEU A 54 2.30 6.70 -6.51
C LEU A 54 2.96 8.08 -6.51
N GLY A 55 3.00 8.74 -5.36
CA GLY A 55 3.70 10.03 -5.18
C GLY A 55 4.97 9.84 -4.35
N ILE A 56 6.11 10.31 -4.84
CA ILE A 56 7.41 10.21 -4.15
C ILE A 56 8.02 11.60 -3.97
N VAL A 57 8.52 11.89 -2.77
CA VAL A 57 9.26 13.11 -2.45
C VAL A 57 10.28 12.83 -1.35
N GLY A 58 11.44 13.50 -1.42
CA GLY A 58 12.50 13.38 -0.42
C GLY A 58 13.57 14.47 -0.56
N PRO A 59 14.59 14.49 0.31
CA PRO A 59 15.66 15.49 0.28
C PRO A 59 16.36 15.60 -1.08
N ASP A 60 16.60 14.46 -1.72
CA ASP A 60 17.24 14.34 -3.03
C ASP A 60 16.25 14.02 -4.16
N HIS A 61 14.94 14.02 -3.86
CA HIS A 61 13.89 13.66 -4.80
C HIS A 61 12.79 14.72 -4.83
N LYS A 62 12.72 15.49 -5.92
CA LYS A 62 11.59 16.40 -6.13
C LYS A 62 10.29 15.60 -6.15
N PHE A 63 9.20 16.22 -5.72
CA PHE A 63 7.89 15.56 -5.77
C PHE A 63 7.57 15.15 -7.20
N GLU A 64 7.32 13.85 -7.37
CA GLU A 64 6.98 13.22 -8.64
C GLU A 64 5.79 12.30 -8.43
N ILE A 65 4.90 12.27 -9.42
CA ILE A 65 3.75 11.37 -9.48
C ILE A 65 4.03 10.33 -10.56
N ILE A 66 3.98 9.06 -10.18
CA ILE A 66 4.20 7.89 -11.02
C ILE A 66 2.85 7.21 -11.26
N GLU A 67 2.45 7.16 -12.53
CA GLU A 67 1.18 6.63 -13.01
C GLU A 67 1.37 5.88 -14.33
N GLY A 68 0.38 5.07 -14.73
CA GLY A 68 0.42 4.35 -16.00
C GLY A 68 1.58 3.36 -16.08
N ASP A 69 2.25 3.30 -17.23
CA ASP A 69 3.30 2.31 -17.52
C ASP A 69 4.53 2.46 -16.60
N ALA A 70 4.79 3.67 -16.08
CA ALA A 70 5.89 3.91 -15.15
C ALA A 70 5.66 3.25 -13.78
N LEU A 71 4.42 2.91 -13.44
CA LEU A 71 4.07 2.21 -12.20
C LEU A 71 4.25 0.69 -12.30
N ALA A 72 4.24 0.13 -13.52
CA ALA A 72 4.38 -1.30 -13.77
C ALA A 72 5.57 -1.98 -13.05
N PRO A 73 6.80 -1.43 -13.06
CA PRO A 73 7.92 -2.05 -12.35
C PRO A 73 7.72 -2.12 -10.83
N TYR A 74 7.03 -1.17 -10.22
CA TYR A 74 6.76 -1.18 -8.78
C TYR A 74 5.70 -2.21 -8.40
N LEU A 75 4.65 -2.35 -9.22
CA LEU A 75 3.62 -3.37 -9.03
C LEU A 75 4.18 -4.79 -9.22
N ALA A 76 5.07 -4.99 -10.20
CA ALA A 76 5.70 -6.28 -10.46
C ALA A 76 6.65 -6.75 -9.34
N GLN A 77 7.14 -5.83 -8.50
CA GLN A 77 8.01 -6.14 -7.37
C GLN A 77 7.25 -6.46 -6.08
N MET A 78 5.91 -6.42 -6.10
CA MET A 78 5.10 -6.77 -4.95
C MET A 78 5.12 -8.28 -4.70
N ASP A 79 5.26 -8.66 -3.43
CA ASP A 79 5.13 -10.06 -3.04
C ASP A 79 3.68 -10.55 -3.24
N PRO A 80 3.45 -11.86 -3.48
CA PRO A 80 2.11 -12.42 -3.57
C PRO A 80 1.24 -12.06 -2.37
N LYS A 81 -0.08 -12.13 -2.53
CA LYS A 81 -1.00 -11.92 -1.40
C LYS A 81 -0.85 -13.12 -0.47
N ASP A 82 -0.26 -12.89 0.70
CA ASP A 82 -0.24 -13.88 1.76
C ASP A 82 -1.64 -13.91 2.40
N ASP A 83 -2.43 -14.93 2.07
CA ASP A 83 -3.79 -15.11 2.61
C ASP A 83 -3.79 -15.39 4.13
N GLY A 84 -2.62 -15.54 4.75
CA GLY A 84 -2.43 -15.96 6.14
C GLY A 84 -2.71 -14.91 7.23
N THR A 85 -2.88 -13.62 6.91
CA THR A 85 -3.09 -12.57 7.93
C THR A 85 -4.29 -11.65 7.70
N ALA A 86 -5.27 -12.09 6.91
CA ALA A 86 -6.58 -11.43 6.83
C ALA A 86 -7.32 -11.59 8.18
N GLN A 87 -6.89 -10.84 9.19
CA GLN A 87 -7.67 -10.62 10.39
C GLN A 87 -8.92 -9.87 9.93
N PRO A 88 -10.13 -10.37 10.23
CA PRO A 88 -11.34 -9.74 9.77
C PRO A 88 -11.31 -8.29 10.24
N ALA A 89 -11.38 -7.36 9.28
CA ALA A 89 -11.59 -5.96 9.61
C ALA A 89 -12.80 -5.90 10.56
N PRO A 90 -12.76 -5.11 11.65
CA PRO A 90 -13.95 -4.92 12.45
C PRO A 90 -15.03 -4.45 11.49
N MET A 91 -16.11 -5.21 11.37
CA MET A 91 -17.28 -4.73 10.64
C MET A 91 -17.71 -3.47 11.36
N GLU A 92 -17.43 -2.31 10.77
CA GLU A 92 -18.02 -1.06 11.20
C GLU A 92 -19.50 -1.19 10.88
N THR A 93 -20.27 -1.73 11.83
CA THR A 93 -21.72 -1.75 11.80
C THR A 93 -22.16 -0.30 11.99
N ASP A 94 -22.33 0.41 10.89
CA ASP A 94 -23.05 1.68 10.91
C ASP A 94 -24.54 1.38 11.16
N PRO A 95 -25.20 2.08 12.09
CA PRO A 95 -26.56 1.80 12.58
C PRO A 95 -27.69 2.06 11.57
#